data_AF-A0AAV5WWR1-F1
#
_entry.id   AF-A0AAV5WWR1-F1
#
_cell.length_a   1.000
_cell.length_b   1.000
_cell.length_c   1.000
_cell.angle_alpha   90.00
_cell.angle_beta   90.00
_cell.angle_gamma   90.00
#
_symmetry.space_group_name_H-M   'P 1'
#
loop_
_entity.id
_entity.type
_entity.pdbx_description
1 polymer ?
#
loop_
_entity_poly.entity_id
_entity_poly.type
_entity_poly.pdbx_seq_one_letter_code
_entity_poly.pdbx_strand_id
1 'polypeptide(L)'
;MCFDLSPPGQFRKIDHGSKGATSVLTITLDDRANEFKYINHSCTPNSLICAIYSHEYGAHLHGVSAFARRTINAYSEITFDYYKPKDYFRFDCACGGYACRGIKGGDIA
;
A
#
# COMPACT_ATOMS: atom_id res chain seq x y z
N MET A 1 2.96 -5.14 -1.72
CA MET A 1 1.62 -5.74 -1.87
C MET A 1 1.34 -5.84 -3.36
N CYS A 2 1.03 -7.04 -3.86
CA CYS A 2 0.59 -7.23 -5.23
C CYS A 2 -0.91 -7.02 -5.31
N PHE A 3 -1.27 -6.58 -6.47
CA PHE A 3 -2.57 -6.25 -6.97
C PHE A 3 -2.21 -6.05 -8.50
N ASP A 4 -3.12 -5.82 -9.46
CA ASP A 4 -2.72 -5.64 -10.88
C ASP A 4 -3.41 -4.45 -11.58
N LEU A 5 -2.64 -3.59 -12.27
CA LEU A 5 -3.09 -2.75 -13.39
C LEU A 5 -2.04 -2.86 -14.50
N SER A 6 -2.25 -3.83 -15.39
CA SER A 6 -1.59 -3.96 -16.68
C SER A 6 -1.99 -2.79 -17.63
N PRO A 7 -1.21 -2.49 -18.67
CA PRO A 7 -0.86 -1.14 -19.16
C PRO A 7 -2.01 -0.35 -19.82
N PRO A 8 -1.84 0.99 -20.04
CA PRO A 8 -2.94 1.83 -20.50
C PRO A 8 -3.27 1.51 -21.96
N GLY A 9 -4.52 1.12 -22.25
CA GLY A 9 -5.02 1.18 -23.61
C GLY A 9 -5.88 0.02 -24.12
N GLN A 10 -6.25 -0.98 -23.32
CA GLN A 10 -7.29 -1.93 -23.76
C GLN A 10 -8.10 -2.46 -22.58
N PHE A 11 -9.25 -1.82 -22.32
CA PHE A 11 -10.28 -2.39 -21.45
C PHE A 11 -10.95 -3.55 -22.21
N ARG A 12 -10.48 -4.78 -22.00
CA ARG A 12 -11.21 -5.97 -22.47
C ARG A 12 -12.38 -6.19 -21.51
N LYS A 13 -13.61 -6.12 -22.04
CA LYS A 13 -14.78 -6.68 -21.35
C LYS A 13 -14.56 -8.19 -21.22
N ILE A 14 -14.44 -8.68 -19.99
CA ILE A 14 -14.56 -10.10 -19.71
C ILE A 14 -16.04 -10.32 -19.38
N ASP A 15 -16.80 -10.73 -20.38
CA ASP A 15 -18.18 -11.19 -20.18
C ASP A 15 -18.12 -12.60 -19.59
N HIS A 16 -18.40 -12.74 -18.31
CA HIS A 16 -18.84 -14.01 -17.73
C HIS A 16 -19.83 -13.74 -16.60
N GLY A 17 -21.11 -13.98 -16.87
CA GLY A 17 -22.14 -14.00 -15.85
C GLY A 17 -21.81 -15.02 -14.76
N SER A 18 -21.65 -14.55 -13.52
CA SER A 18 -21.89 -15.30 -12.29
C SER A 18 -21.69 -14.37 -11.09
N LYS A 19 -22.48 -14.59 -10.03
CA LYS A 19 -22.59 -13.74 -8.84
C LYS A 19 -21.23 -13.51 -8.13
N GLY A 20 -20.90 -12.24 -7.84
CA GLY A 20 -20.15 -11.86 -6.63
C GLY A 20 -18.62 -12.03 -6.58
N ALA A 21 -17.91 -11.97 -7.70
CA ALA A 21 -16.43 -11.97 -7.66
C ALA A 21 -15.89 -10.56 -7.37
N THR A 22 -15.16 -10.39 -6.26
CA THR A 22 -14.37 -9.17 -6.00
C THR A 22 -13.17 -9.13 -6.93
N SER A 23 -13.14 -8.17 -7.85
CA SER A 23 -11.96 -7.87 -8.65
C SER A 23 -10.88 -7.20 -7.78
N VAL A 24 -9.63 -7.64 -7.94
CA VAL A 24 -8.46 -7.09 -7.22
C VAL A 24 -7.62 -6.29 -8.24
N LEU A 25 -7.37 -5.01 -7.97
CA LEU A 25 -6.64 -4.08 -8.84
C LEU A 25 -5.50 -3.36 -8.10
N THR A 26 -4.43 -2.91 -8.79
CA THR A 26 -3.43 -1.97 -8.19
C THR A 26 -2.72 -0.99 -9.03
N ILE A 27 -2.45 0.06 -8.29
CA ILE A 27 -1.47 1.11 -8.46
C ILE A 27 -0.04 0.57 -8.46
N THR A 28 0.48 0.29 -9.64
CA THR A 28 1.93 0.11 -9.83
C THR A 28 2.63 1.45 -9.65
N LEU A 29 3.81 1.44 -9.03
CA LEU A 29 4.59 2.64 -8.79
C LEU A 29 5.72 2.69 -9.82
N ASP A 30 5.47 3.37 -10.94
CA ASP A 30 6.45 3.60 -12.00
C ASP A 30 6.93 5.07 -12.02
N ASP A 31 7.59 5.49 -13.09
CA ASP A 31 8.10 6.86 -13.24
C ASP A 31 6.98 7.92 -13.27
N ARG A 32 5.72 7.52 -13.50
CA ARG A 32 4.54 8.39 -13.49
C ARG A 32 3.86 8.47 -12.13
N ALA A 33 4.30 7.69 -11.13
CA ALA A 33 3.77 7.75 -9.78
C ALA A 33 4.26 9.01 -9.04
N ASN A 34 3.38 9.53 -8.18
CA ASN A 34 3.63 10.71 -7.35
C ASN A 34 4.54 10.39 -6.13
N GLU A 35 4.66 11.35 -5.22
CA GLU A 35 5.53 11.30 -4.04
C GLU A 35 5.19 10.15 -3.08
N PHE A 36 3.98 9.61 -3.16
CA PHE A 36 3.53 8.48 -2.34
C PHE A 36 4.46 7.27 -2.48
N LYS A 37 5.13 7.11 -3.64
CA LYS A 37 6.06 6.00 -3.89
C LYS A 37 7.31 6.01 -3.01
N TYR A 38 7.62 7.14 -2.38
CA TYR A 38 8.79 7.30 -1.52
C TYR A 38 8.48 7.13 -0.03
N ILE A 39 7.21 6.89 0.34
CA ILE A 39 6.83 6.72 1.75
C ILE A 39 7.30 5.35 2.24
N ASN A 40 8.21 5.34 3.20
CA ASN A 40 8.82 4.12 3.73
C ASN A 40 7.91 3.36 4.70
N HIS A 41 8.32 2.12 4.95
CA HIS A 41 7.72 1.26 5.95
C HIS A 41 8.15 1.63 7.38
N SER A 42 7.20 1.59 8.33
CA SER A 42 7.51 1.41 9.74
C SER A 42 6.55 0.41 10.39
N CYS A 43 7.07 -0.40 11.32
CA CYS A 43 6.25 -1.28 12.17
C CYS A 43 5.46 -0.50 13.24
N THR A 44 5.84 0.75 13.50
CA THR A 44 5.15 1.68 14.41
C THR A 44 4.82 2.99 13.67
N PRO A 45 4.00 2.92 12.60
CA PRO A 45 3.86 4.02 11.65
C PRO A 45 3.12 5.22 12.24
N ASN A 46 3.38 6.39 11.69
CA ASN A 46 2.64 7.62 12.03
C ASN A 46 1.48 7.94 11.08
N SER A 47 1.35 7.20 9.98
CA SER A 47 0.23 7.31 9.03
C SER A 47 -0.48 5.99 8.80
N LEU A 48 -1.71 6.05 8.29
CA LEU A 48 -2.45 4.91 7.74
C LEU A 48 -2.87 5.21 6.31
N ILE A 49 -3.09 4.13 5.54
CA ILE A 49 -3.55 4.22 4.16
C ILE A 49 -5.05 3.91 4.12
N CYS A 50 -5.83 4.82 3.53
CA CYS A 50 -7.28 4.71 3.42
C CYS A 50 -7.71 4.65 1.95
N ALA A 51 -8.72 3.83 1.66
CA ALA A 51 -9.48 3.91 0.42
C ALA A 51 -10.41 5.13 0.47
N ILE A 52 -10.35 5.97 -0.56
CA ILE A 52 -11.19 7.17 -0.69
C ILE A 52 -12.04 7.05 -1.95
N TYR A 53 -13.35 7.15 -1.76
CA TYR A 53 -14.32 7.11 -2.84
C TYR A 53 -14.72 8.53 -3.17
N SER A 54 -14.49 8.95 -4.42
CA SER A 54 -15.01 10.20 -4.95
C SER A 54 -16.07 9.92 -6.00
N HIS A 55 -16.97 10.88 -6.23
CA HIS A 55 -18.01 10.77 -7.24
C HIS A 55 -17.44 10.76 -8.67
N GLU A 56 -16.23 11.29 -8.90
CA GLU A 56 -15.62 11.43 -10.23
C GLU A 56 -15.22 10.09 -10.87
N TYR A 57 -14.73 9.13 -10.08
CA TYR A 57 -14.22 7.85 -10.60
C TYR A 57 -15.22 6.69 -10.46
N GLY A 58 -16.43 6.98 -9.96
CA GLY A 58 -17.46 5.99 -9.65
C GLY A 58 -17.13 5.13 -8.43
N ALA A 59 -18.14 4.52 -7.81
CA ALA A 59 -17.99 3.72 -6.59
C ALA A 59 -17.13 2.45 -6.76
N HIS A 60 -16.71 2.13 -8.00
CA HIS A 60 -16.02 0.90 -8.35
C HIS A 60 -14.49 1.03 -8.33
N LEU A 61 -13.95 2.25 -8.35
CA LEU A 61 -12.50 2.49 -8.27
C LEU A 61 -12.23 3.57 -7.22
N HIS A 62 -11.66 3.16 -6.09
CA HIS A 62 -11.27 4.08 -5.03
C HIS A 62 -9.86 4.62 -5.27
N GLY A 63 -9.65 5.87 -4.90
CA GLY A 63 -8.31 6.42 -4.68
C GLY A 63 -7.73 5.91 -3.37
N VAL A 64 -6.43 6.17 -3.17
CA VAL A 64 -5.70 5.79 -1.97
C VAL A 64 -5.03 7.03 -1.39
N SER A 65 -5.25 7.29 -0.10
CA SER A 65 -4.70 8.47 0.58
C SER A 65 -4.07 8.10 1.92
N ALA A 66 -2.97 8.77 2.27
CA ALA A 66 -2.35 8.67 3.59
C ALA A 66 -3.00 9.66 4.57
N PHE A 67 -3.34 9.18 5.76
CA PHE A 67 -3.84 10.01 6.87
C PHE A 67 -2.93 9.87 8.08
N ALA A 68 -2.66 10.99 8.74
CA ALA A 68 -1.91 10.97 10.00
C ALA A 68 -2.72 10.26 11.10
N ARG A 69 -2.07 9.37 11.85
CA ARG A 69 -2.65 8.65 13.00
C ARG A 69 -2.45 9.37 14.32
N ARG A 70 -1.55 10.36 14.31
CA ARG A 70 -1.07 11.15 15.43
C ARG A 70 -0.45 12.43 14.88
N THR A 71 -0.23 13.42 15.72
CA THR A 71 0.56 14.60 15.35
C THR A 71 1.94 14.18 14.85
N ILE A 72 2.34 14.71 13.69
CA ILE A 72 3.64 14.48 13.07
C ILE A 72 4.44 15.77 13.22
N ASN A 73 5.57 15.70 13.91
CA ASN A 73 6.45 16.86 14.08
C ASN A 73 7.16 17.19 12.77
N ALA A 74 7.53 18.44 12.58
CA ALA A 74 8.35 18.85 11.44
C ALA A 74 9.61 17.99 11.35
N TYR A 75 10.04 17.69 10.11
CA TYR A 75 11.19 16.83 9.80
C TYR A 75 11.07 15.35 10.25
N SER A 76 9.94 14.93 10.82
CA SER A 76 9.69 13.51 11.05
C SER A 76 9.32 12.82 9.74
N GLU A 77 9.93 11.67 9.47
CA GLU A 77 9.60 10.85 8.31
C GLU A 77 8.15 10.35 8.39
N ILE A 78 7.39 10.49 7.30
CA ILE A 78 6.06 9.92 7.17
C ILE A 78 6.21 8.44 6.80
N THR A 79 5.54 7.54 7.52
CA THR A 79 5.65 6.08 7.31
C THR A 79 4.30 5.39 7.44
N PHE A 80 4.11 4.26 6.74
CA PHE A 80 2.96 3.38 6.92
C PHE A 80 3.36 1.90 7.02
N ASP A 81 2.43 1.05 7.45
CA ASP A 81 2.66 -0.39 7.51
C ASP A 81 2.44 -1.03 6.12
N TYR A 82 3.47 -1.62 5.54
CA TYR A 82 3.41 -2.29 4.23
C TYR A 82 2.71 -3.65 4.30
N TYR A 83 2.50 -4.18 5.50
CA TYR A 83 2.10 -5.55 5.72
C TYR A 83 0.90 -5.60 6.63
N LYS A 84 -0.05 -6.47 6.31
CA LYS A 84 -1.11 -6.78 7.26
C LYS A 84 -0.52 -7.59 8.41
N PRO A 85 -1.16 -7.58 9.59
CA PRO A 85 -0.82 -8.55 10.63
C PRO A 85 -0.80 -9.96 10.04
N LYS A 86 0.31 -10.70 10.24
CA LYS A 86 0.60 -12.05 9.73
C LYS A 86 1.18 -12.17 8.31
N ASP A 87 1.36 -11.07 7.58
CA ASP A 87 2.10 -11.14 6.31
C ASP A 87 3.60 -11.33 6.54
N TYR A 88 4.26 -12.03 5.62
CA TYR A 88 5.71 -12.18 5.63
C TYR A 88 6.41 -10.97 5.02
N PHE A 89 7.38 -10.42 5.75
CA PHE A 89 8.30 -9.41 5.23
C PHE A 89 9.08 -9.95 4.03
N ARG A 90 9.27 -9.12 3.00
CA ARG A 90 10.05 -9.44 1.81
C ARG A 90 11.41 -8.73 1.80
N PHE A 91 11.72 -8.01 2.85
CA PHE A 91 12.95 -7.23 3.00
C PHE A 91 13.33 -7.13 4.48
N ASP A 92 14.57 -6.72 4.71
CA ASP A 92 15.15 -6.53 6.02
C ASP A 92 14.73 -5.18 6.60
N CYS A 93 13.86 -5.20 7.61
CA CYS A 93 13.27 -3.98 8.12
C CYS A 93 14.26 -3.17 8.96
N ALA A 94 14.62 -1.98 8.47
CA ALA A 94 15.48 -1.01 9.15
C ALA A 94 14.70 0.18 9.75
N CYS A 95 13.41 0.01 10.06
CA CYS A 95 12.54 1.13 10.44
C CYS A 95 12.85 1.79 11.80
N GLY A 96 13.72 1.20 12.62
CA GLY A 96 14.09 1.72 13.95
C GLY A 96 12.95 1.76 14.99
N GLY A 97 11.76 1.27 14.66
CA GLY A 97 10.61 1.28 15.56
C GLY A 97 10.80 0.34 16.76
N TYR A 98 10.30 0.74 17.92
CA TYR A 98 10.42 -0.04 19.18
C TYR A 98 9.76 -1.43 19.10
N ALA A 99 8.77 -1.60 18.23
CA ALA A 99 8.10 -2.87 17.96
C ALA A 99 8.40 -3.36 16.53
N CYS A 100 9.66 -3.20 16.08
CA CYS A 100 10.09 -3.68 14.78
C CYS A 100 9.87 -5.21 14.65
N ARG A 101 9.30 -5.63 13.52
CA ARG A 101 9.03 -7.05 13.20
C ARG A 101 10.20 -7.74 12.48
N GLY A 102 11.33 -7.05 12.28
CA GLY A 102 12.62 -7.65 11.98
C GLY A 102 12.99 -7.89 10.51
N ILE A 103 14.07 -8.66 10.35
CA ILE A 103 14.74 -9.08 9.11
C ILE A 103 14.24 -10.49 8.75
N LYS A 104 13.91 -10.75 7.48
CA LYS A 104 13.59 -12.12 7.04
C LYS A 104 14.83 -12.75 6.45
N GLY A 105 15.74 -13.17 7.33
CA GLY A 105 17.01 -13.81 6.96
C GLY A 105 18.04 -13.99 8.08
N GLY A 106 17.68 -13.74 9.35
CA GLY A 106 18.59 -13.99 10.47
C GLY A 106 18.45 -15.42 10.98
N ASP A 107 19.21 -16.35 10.39
CA ASP A 107 19.88 -17.32 11.25
C ASP A 107 20.90 -16.50 12.06
N ILE A 108 20.65 -16.44 13.36
CA ILE A 108 21.64 -16.11 14.39
C ILE A 108 22.87 -17.00 14.19
N ALA A 109 24.02 -16.40 13.87
CA ALA A 109 25.35 -16.93 14.13
C ALA A 109 26.19 -15.83 14.78
#